data_AF-A0A8X8G034-F1
#
_entry.id   AF-A0A8X8G034-F1
#
_cell.length_a   1.000
_cell.length_b   1.000
_cell.length_c   1.000
_cell.angle_alpha   90.00
_cell.angle_beta   90.00
_cell.angle_gamma   90.00
#
_symmetry.space_group_name_H-M   'P 1'
#
loop_
_entity.id
_entity.type
_entity.pdbx_description
1 polymer ?
#
loop_
_entity_poly.entity_id
_entity_poly.type
_entity_poly.pdbx_seq_one_letter_code
_entity_poly.pdbx_strand_id
1 'polypeptide(L)'
;MNRLLLHAVVMLALVALAAAPAMAQSSVQAPSARLQTVPPTVVPPPSPAEVTAIPPALSALLQARVIDPGGGRGPQLLRLAEMIFDRDGMDLQYDAGATYTIEETWQHRRANCLSFTLLFVTLARHIGIQAQVQEVAQVVSWYQDAGVLYNVGHVNAGIEFNGRRGTVDLDRNVLYDRDGPRPISDARALAHFYNNRGAERMEAGDVAGARAWYGAALGQASDFPSALNNLGVLETRQGNLALARQHYADALRIAPRNPASLANASNLLLRLGETSEAARLQARLRSVRQSDPFFQYVLGTQAERAGDADAAITYYRRALRLYDSAHQFHFALARAYLMAGQLERANGELARAQALGGAALQSRYQDKLDSLQRWRRQQASARLGR
;
A
#
# COMPACT_ATOMS: atom_id res chain seq x y z
N MET A 1 -46.98 0.97 -25.82
CA MET A 1 -46.64 1.01 -27.26
C MET A 1 -45.11 1.05 -27.38
N ASN A 2 -44.50 0.03 -27.98
CA ASN A 2 -43.73 0.08 -29.25
C ASN A 2 -42.53 1.05 -29.25
N ARG A 3 -41.31 0.68 -29.69
CA ARG A 3 -40.72 -0.56 -30.26
C ARG A 3 -39.17 -0.45 -30.09
N LEU A 4 -38.41 -1.52 -29.78
CA LEU A 4 -37.64 -2.42 -30.70
C LEU A 4 -36.65 -1.66 -31.62
N LEU A 5 -35.42 -2.11 -31.94
CA LEU A 5 -34.79 -3.44 -32.02
C LEU A 5 -33.39 -3.47 -31.32
N LEU A 6 -32.81 -4.58 -30.83
CA LEU A 6 -32.19 -5.73 -31.56
C LEU A 6 -31.10 -5.29 -32.56
N HIS A 7 -29.87 -5.84 -32.56
CA HIS A 7 -29.55 -7.25 -32.83
C HIS A 7 -28.23 -7.76 -32.18
N ALA A 8 -28.14 -9.09 -32.09
CA ALA A 8 -26.90 -9.88 -32.04
C ALA A 8 -26.89 -10.81 -33.29
N VAL A 9 -25.92 -11.67 -33.62
CA VAL A 9 -24.86 -12.42 -32.89
C VAL A 9 -23.65 -12.58 -33.85
N VAL A 10 -22.53 -13.21 -33.45
CA VAL A 10 -21.79 -14.30 -34.17
C VAL A 10 -20.28 -14.31 -33.83
N MET A 11 -19.81 -15.41 -33.23
CA MET A 11 -18.41 -15.86 -33.29
C MET A 11 -18.14 -16.53 -34.64
N LEU A 12 -16.93 -16.38 -35.18
CA LEU A 12 -16.37 -17.39 -36.07
C LEU A 12 -14.86 -17.54 -35.85
N ALA A 13 -14.44 -18.75 -35.50
CA ALA A 13 -13.05 -19.15 -35.53
C ALA A 13 -12.76 -19.81 -36.87
N LEU A 14 -11.60 -19.49 -37.48
CA LEU A 14 -11.09 -20.21 -38.65
C LEU A 14 -9.57 -20.36 -38.52
N VAL A 15 -9.13 -21.61 -38.40
CA VAL A 15 -7.74 -22.01 -38.59
C VAL A 15 -7.59 -22.40 -40.06
N ALA A 16 -6.58 -21.87 -40.74
CA ALA A 16 -6.11 -22.38 -42.02
C ALA A 16 -4.58 -22.25 -42.11
N LEU A 17 -3.89 -23.38 -42.24
CA LEU A 17 -2.50 -23.41 -42.69
C LEU A 17 -2.47 -23.16 -44.20
N ALA A 18 -1.61 -22.26 -44.66
CA ALA A 18 -1.11 -22.25 -46.02
C ALA A 18 0.35 -21.75 -46.01
N ALA A 19 1.26 -22.57 -46.52
CA ALA A 19 2.67 -22.20 -46.66
C ALA A 19 2.87 -21.30 -47.89
N ALA A 20 3.68 -20.26 -47.76
CA ALA A 20 4.15 -19.42 -48.86
C ALA A 20 5.65 -19.69 -49.13
N PRO A 21 6.13 -19.60 -50.39
CA PRO A 21 7.45 -20.07 -50.76
C PRO A 21 8.59 -19.15 -50.32
N ALA A 22 9.77 -19.72 -50.13
CA ALA A 22 10.98 -18.97 -49.83
C ALA A 22 11.39 -18.07 -51.01
N MET A 23 11.56 -16.77 -50.76
CA MET A 23 12.22 -15.84 -51.68
C MET A 23 13.63 -15.52 -51.19
N ALA A 24 14.55 -15.38 -52.14
CA ALA A 24 15.98 -15.28 -51.86
C ALA A 24 16.37 -14.05 -51.03
N GLN A 25 17.21 -14.24 -50.02
CA GLN A 25 17.79 -13.15 -49.23
C GLN A 25 18.87 -12.43 -50.04
N SER A 26 18.61 -11.17 -50.39
CA SER A 26 19.65 -10.26 -50.88
C SER A 26 20.50 -9.79 -49.69
N SER A 27 21.78 -10.17 -49.66
CA SER A 27 22.70 -9.81 -48.58
C SER A 27 23.27 -8.40 -48.78
N VAL A 28 22.50 -7.38 -48.39
CA VAL A 28 23.02 -6.01 -48.24
C VAL A 28 23.72 -5.91 -46.88
N GLN A 29 25.05 -5.92 -46.88
CA GLN A 29 25.83 -5.56 -45.70
C GLN A 29 25.68 -4.07 -45.41
N ALA A 30 24.97 -3.73 -44.33
CA ALA A 30 24.94 -2.38 -43.81
C ALA A 30 26.31 -2.00 -43.21
N PRO A 31 26.77 -0.74 -43.37
CA PRO A 31 28.06 -0.32 -42.84
C PRO A 31 28.07 -0.36 -41.31
N SER A 32 29.09 -0.99 -40.73
CA SER A 32 29.28 -1.15 -39.28
C SER A 32 29.65 0.15 -38.57
N ALA A 33 28.70 1.08 -38.48
CA ALA A 33 28.77 2.19 -37.55
C ALA A 33 28.77 1.61 -36.12
N ARG A 34 29.89 1.71 -35.41
CA ARG A 34 29.93 1.44 -33.97
C ARG A 34 29.05 2.50 -33.29
N LEU A 35 27.81 2.13 -32.98
CA LEU A 35 26.99 2.87 -32.05
C LEU A 35 27.75 2.93 -30.71
N GLN A 36 28.39 4.06 -30.44
CA GLN A 36 28.83 4.37 -29.09
C GLN A 36 27.56 4.51 -28.25
N THR A 37 27.21 3.45 -27.51
CA THR A 37 26.15 3.51 -26.53
C THR A 37 26.63 4.43 -25.41
N VAL A 38 26.27 5.71 -25.51
CA VAL A 38 26.32 6.63 -24.37
C VAL A 38 25.57 5.92 -23.24
N PRO A 39 26.22 5.61 -22.10
CA PRO A 39 25.52 4.96 -21.01
C PRO A 39 24.35 5.85 -20.60
N PRO A 40 23.15 5.29 -20.35
CA PRO A 40 21.98 6.09 -20.01
C PRO A 40 22.34 6.99 -18.82
N THR A 41 22.18 8.30 -19.01
CA THR A 41 22.50 9.29 -17.99
C THR A 41 21.55 9.09 -16.81
N VAL A 42 22.07 8.44 -15.76
CA VAL A 42 21.34 8.23 -14.51
C VAL A 42 21.06 9.60 -13.92
N VAL A 43 19.81 10.07 -14.06
CA VAL A 43 19.35 11.29 -13.40
C VAL A 43 19.44 11.04 -11.90
N PRO A 44 20.26 11.81 -11.16
CA PRO A 44 20.44 11.59 -9.73
C PRO A 44 19.11 11.83 -8.99
N PRO A 45 18.85 11.13 -7.87
CA PRO A 45 17.74 11.47 -7.00
C PRO A 45 17.83 12.95 -6.54
N PRO A 46 16.70 13.67 -6.45
CA PRO A 46 16.68 15.04 -5.94
C PRO A 46 17.13 15.07 -4.47
N SER A 47 17.72 16.16 -4.03
CA SER A 47 18.12 16.37 -2.64
C SER A 47 16.91 16.44 -1.68
N PRO A 48 17.11 16.21 -0.37
CA PRO A 48 16.06 16.38 0.65
C PRO A 48 15.32 17.73 0.58
N ALA A 49 16.05 18.80 0.25
CA ALA A 49 15.50 20.14 0.10
C ALA A 49 14.58 20.26 -1.13
N GLU A 50 14.96 19.65 -2.27
CA GLU A 50 14.14 19.63 -3.48
C GLU A 50 12.89 18.76 -3.33
N VAL A 51 12.96 17.65 -2.57
CA VAL A 51 11.79 16.80 -2.27
C VAL A 51 10.71 17.56 -1.50
N THR A 52 11.13 18.45 -0.60
CA THR A 52 10.26 19.19 0.33
C THR A 52 10.11 20.69 0.01
N ALA A 53 10.62 21.14 -1.15
CA ALA A 53 10.49 22.52 -1.58
C ALA A 53 9.02 22.88 -1.86
N ILE A 54 8.53 23.98 -1.26
CA ILE A 54 7.19 24.51 -1.55
C ILE A 54 7.28 25.41 -2.79
N PRO A 55 6.56 25.11 -3.90
CA PRO A 55 6.52 25.95 -5.08
C PRO A 55 6.01 27.37 -4.75
N PRO A 56 6.53 28.45 -5.36
CA PRO A 56 6.05 29.81 -5.10
C PRO A 56 4.54 29.98 -5.32
N ALA A 57 3.96 29.30 -6.31
CA ALA A 57 2.52 29.30 -6.57
C ALA A 57 1.71 28.60 -5.46
N LEU A 58 2.20 27.50 -4.91
CA LEU A 58 1.57 26.81 -3.77
C LEU A 58 1.71 27.65 -2.50
N SER A 59 2.85 28.30 -2.28
CA SER A 59 3.07 29.23 -1.16
C SER A 59 2.09 30.42 -1.22
N ALA A 60 1.90 31.01 -2.40
CA ALA A 60 0.91 32.08 -2.59
C ALA A 60 -0.54 31.62 -2.36
N LEU A 61 -0.91 30.41 -2.82
CA LEU A 61 -2.23 29.83 -2.56
C LEU A 61 -2.44 29.56 -1.06
N LEU A 62 -1.44 29.01 -0.38
CA LEU A 62 -1.45 28.76 1.06
C LEU A 62 -1.63 30.07 1.85
N GLN A 63 -0.89 31.13 1.47
CA GLN A 63 -1.03 32.46 2.06
C GLN A 63 -2.48 32.96 1.92
N ALA A 64 -3.00 33.03 0.69
CA ALA A 64 -4.31 33.60 0.40
C ALA A 64 -5.50 32.80 0.96
N ARG A 65 -5.42 31.45 0.96
CA ARG A 65 -6.54 30.57 1.38
C ARG A 65 -6.48 30.17 2.86
N VAL A 66 -5.29 30.06 3.44
CA VAL A 66 -5.12 29.51 4.79
C VAL A 66 -4.69 30.59 5.78
N ILE A 67 -3.73 31.45 5.43
CA ILE A 67 -3.10 32.38 6.37
C ILE A 67 -3.87 33.70 6.44
N ASP A 68 -4.10 34.37 5.31
CA ASP A 68 -4.72 35.70 5.20
C ASP A 68 -6.14 35.81 5.78
N PRO A 69 -7.03 34.79 5.71
CA PRO A 69 -8.33 34.82 6.38
C PRO A 69 -8.24 34.87 7.92
N GLY A 70 -7.04 34.73 8.49
CA GLY A 70 -6.78 34.92 9.91
C GLY A 70 -7.39 33.86 10.84
N GLY A 71 -7.46 34.19 12.12
CA GLY A 71 -7.83 33.26 13.18
C GLY A 71 -6.68 32.35 13.64
N GLY A 72 -6.95 31.51 14.64
CA GLY A 72 -5.95 30.63 15.24
C GLY A 72 -5.57 29.42 14.37
N ARG A 73 -4.60 28.63 14.84
CA ARG A 73 -4.10 27.44 14.13
C ARG A 73 -5.17 26.38 13.83
N GLY A 74 -6.23 26.28 14.64
CA GLY A 74 -7.35 25.35 14.41
C GLY A 74 -8.11 25.62 13.10
N PRO A 75 -8.69 26.83 12.91
CA PRO A 75 -9.25 27.24 11.63
C PRO A 75 -8.27 27.15 10.45
N GLN A 76 -6.98 27.45 10.66
CA GLN A 76 -5.96 27.30 9.62
C GLN A 76 -5.75 25.83 9.22
N LEU A 77 -5.74 24.89 10.18
CA LEU A 77 -5.65 23.45 9.91
C LEU A 77 -6.81 22.93 9.06
N LEU A 78 -8.03 23.38 9.34
CA LEU A 78 -9.22 23.02 8.57
C LEU A 78 -9.12 23.54 7.14
N ARG A 79 -8.80 24.83 6.97
CA ARG A 79 -8.61 25.43 5.63
C ARG A 79 -7.45 24.83 4.86
N LEU A 80 -6.38 24.36 5.53
CA LEU A 80 -5.30 23.60 4.88
C LEU A 80 -5.81 22.27 4.32
N ALA A 81 -6.60 21.53 5.11
CA ALA A 81 -7.20 20.28 4.64
C ALA A 81 -8.19 20.53 3.47
N GLU A 82 -9.05 21.54 3.58
CA GLU A 82 -9.97 21.97 2.52
C GLU A 82 -9.21 22.35 1.24
N MET A 83 -8.22 23.24 1.32
CA MET A 83 -7.40 23.70 0.18
C MET A 83 -6.75 22.55 -0.60
N ILE A 84 -6.38 21.45 0.05
CA ILE A 84 -5.76 20.30 -0.61
C ILE A 84 -6.77 19.50 -1.47
N PHE A 85 -8.05 19.43 -1.07
CA PHE A 85 -9.06 18.63 -1.79
C PHE A 85 -10.06 19.46 -2.60
N ASP A 86 -10.18 20.76 -2.32
CA ASP A 86 -11.07 21.66 -3.04
C ASP A 86 -10.63 21.86 -4.50
N ARG A 87 -11.61 21.92 -5.41
CA ARG A 87 -11.40 22.21 -6.84
C ARG A 87 -10.73 23.57 -7.09
N ASP A 88 -11.07 24.56 -6.27
CA ASP A 88 -10.50 25.91 -6.34
C ASP A 88 -9.16 26.02 -5.56
N GLY A 89 -8.66 24.91 -5.02
CA GLY A 89 -7.39 24.77 -4.33
C GLY A 89 -6.41 23.92 -5.14
N MET A 90 -6.21 22.66 -4.71
CA MET A 90 -5.34 21.70 -5.40
C MET A 90 -6.07 20.61 -6.19
N ASP A 91 -7.36 20.35 -5.94
CA ASP A 91 -8.11 19.20 -6.51
C ASP A 91 -7.32 17.87 -6.39
N LEU A 92 -6.63 17.65 -5.25
CA LEU A 92 -5.67 16.54 -5.14
C LEU A 92 -6.35 15.17 -5.21
N GLN A 93 -5.96 14.37 -6.21
CA GLN A 93 -6.47 13.03 -6.45
C GLN A 93 -5.52 11.96 -5.93
N TYR A 94 -6.06 10.87 -5.38
CA TYR A 94 -5.25 9.74 -4.94
C TYR A 94 -4.78 8.90 -6.15
N ASP A 95 -3.48 8.61 -6.20
CA ASP A 95 -2.90 7.61 -7.08
C ASP A 95 -1.82 6.84 -6.31
N ALA A 96 -1.96 5.52 -6.21
CA ALA A 96 -1.00 4.65 -5.51
C ALA A 96 0.42 4.72 -6.11
N GLY A 97 0.54 4.93 -7.42
CA GLY A 97 1.82 5.04 -8.13
C GLY A 97 2.46 6.44 -8.10
N ALA A 98 1.80 7.44 -7.50
CA ALA A 98 2.26 8.82 -7.47
C ALA A 98 3.14 9.12 -6.24
N THR A 99 4.33 8.49 -6.17
CA THR A 99 5.40 8.99 -5.28
C THR A 99 6.07 10.18 -5.94
N TYR A 100 5.88 11.36 -5.38
CA TYR A 100 6.22 12.65 -5.98
C TYR A 100 6.77 13.62 -4.93
N THR A 101 7.67 14.51 -5.35
CA THR A 101 8.05 15.69 -4.54
C THR A 101 6.85 16.61 -4.33
N ILE A 102 6.99 17.63 -3.48
CA ILE A 102 5.93 18.64 -3.31
C ILE A 102 5.66 19.41 -4.62
N GLU A 103 6.69 19.72 -5.41
CA GLU A 103 6.56 20.35 -6.73
C GLU A 103 5.86 19.40 -7.74
N GLU A 104 6.30 18.14 -7.86
CA GLU A 104 5.65 17.14 -8.73
C GLU A 104 4.17 16.92 -8.32
N THR A 105 3.88 16.85 -7.02
CA THR A 105 2.51 16.73 -6.47
C THR A 105 1.65 17.95 -6.81
N TRP A 106 2.23 19.16 -6.69
CA TRP A 106 1.59 20.40 -7.09
C TRP A 106 1.33 20.44 -8.61
N GLN A 107 2.27 20.04 -9.45
CA GLN A 107 2.08 20.06 -10.91
C GLN A 107 1.07 19.03 -11.40
N HIS A 108 1.09 17.81 -10.86
CA HIS A 108 0.28 16.70 -11.36
C HIS A 108 -1.10 16.57 -10.70
N ARG A 109 -1.37 17.27 -9.58
CA ARG A 109 -2.57 17.11 -8.74
C ARG A 109 -2.82 15.66 -8.30
N ARG A 110 -1.77 14.85 -8.18
CA ARG A 110 -1.84 13.42 -7.85
C ARG A 110 -0.85 13.07 -6.75
N ALA A 111 -1.23 12.21 -5.82
CA ALA A 111 -0.36 11.74 -4.74
C ALA A 111 -0.77 10.36 -4.22
N ASN A 112 0.21 9.55 -3.80
CA ASN A 112 -0.03 8.45 -2.86
C ASN A 112 0.03 8.95 -1.41
N CYS A 113 -0.17 8.04 -0.46
CA CYS A 113 -0.18 8.33 0.99
C CYS A 113 1.09 9.06 1.45
N LEU A 114 2.25 8.71 0.89
CA LEU A 114 3.55 9.28 1.28
C LEU A 114 3.72 10.70 0.75
N SER A 115 3.47 10.94 -0.54
CA SER A 115 3.58 12.29 -1.13
C SER A 115 2.60 13.27 -0.48
N PHE A 116 1.36 12.83 -0.22
CA PHE A 116 0.40 13.62 0.53
C PHE A 116 0.88 13.90 1.96
N THR A 117 1.43 12.90 2.65
CA THR A 117 1.89 13.07 4.03
C THR A 117 3.07 14.05 4.11
N LEU A 118 4.02 13.96 3.17
CA LEU A 118 5.13 14.91 3.05
C LEU A 118 4.63 16.33 2.74
N LEU A 119 3.72 16.48 1.77
CA LEU A 119 3.05 17.74 1.44
C LEU A 119 2.37 18.34 2.69
N PHE A 120 1.46 17.57 3.30
CA PHE A 120 0.65 18.02 4.43
C PHE A 120 1.51 18.41 5.63
N VAL A 121 2.48 17.58 6.03
CA VAL A 121 3.38 17.89 7.15
C VAL A 121 4.22 19.13 6.86
N THR A 122 4.70 19.30 5.62
CA THR A 122 5.50 20.47 5.24
C THR A 122 4.68 21.75 5.25
N LEU A 123 3.48 21.76 4.66
CA LEU A 123 2.57 22.92 4.67
C LEU A 123 2.08 23.24 6.10
N ALA A 124 1.76 22.22 6.90
CA ALA A 124 1.34 22.39 8.30
C ALA A 124 2.45 23.03 9.15
N ARG A 125 3.70 22.57 9.00
CA ARG A 125 4.87 23.18 9.66
C ARG A 125 5.13 24.61 9.17
N HIS A 126 4.94 24.88 7.87
CA HIS A 126 5.07 26.22 7.31
C HIS A 126 4.08 27.21 7.93
N ILE A 127 2.85 26.78 8.22
CA ILE A 127 1.85 27.56 8.98
C ILE A 127 1.99 27.40 10.51
N GLY A 128 3.12 26.92 11.01
CA GLY A 128 3.43 26.85 12.45
C GLY A 128 2.56 25.88 13.26
N ILE A 129 2.10 24.80 12.65
CA ILE A 129 1.46 23.66 13.32
C ILE A 129 2.51 22.58 13.58
N GLN A 130 2.49 21.99 14.78
CA GLN A 130 3.33 20.83 15.07
C GLN A 130 2.80 19.61 14.31
N ALA A 131 3.56 19.19 13.30
CA ALA A 131 3.23 18.04 12.46
C ALA A 131 4.47 17.17 12.23
N GLN A 132 4.27 15.86 12.07
CA GLN A 132 5.33 14.87 11.83
C GLN A 132 4.78 13.69 11.05
N VAL A 133 5.65 13.03 10.29
CA VAL A 133 5.31 11.77 9.62
C VAL A 133 5.26 10.65 10.67
N GLN A 134 4.31 9.73 10.52
CA GLN A 134 4.19 8.54 11.36
C GLN A 134 4.25 7.28 10.48
N GLU A 135 5.05 6.29 10.87
CA GLU A 135 4.96 4.94 10.31
C GLU A 135 3.72 4.23 10.90
N VAL A 136 2.88 3.67 10.04
CA VAL A 136 1.83 2.73 10.46
C VAL A 136 2.31 1.31 10.15
N ALA A 137 2.21 0.42 11.13
CA ALA A 137 2.48 -1.01 10.92
C ALA A 137 1.45 -1.59 9.95
N GLN A 138 1.80 -1.64 8.67
CA GLN A 138 0.82 -1.89 7.62
C GLN A 138 0.29 -3.32 7.62
N VAL A 139 -1.01 -3.42 7.33
CA VAL A 139 -1.71 -4.68 7.09
C VAL A 139 -1.69 -5.02 5.60
N VAL A 140 -0.49 -5.36 5.15
CA VAL A 140 -0.27 -6.47 4.24
C VAL A 140 -1.19 -6.50 3.00
N SER A 141 -0.76 -5.81 1.95
CA SER A 141 -0.96 -6.31 0.59
C SER A 141 0.32 -7.02 0.13
N TRP A 142 0.46 -8.32 0.42
CA TRP A 142 1.51 -9.14 -0.21
C TRP A 142 1.20 -9.27 -1.70
N TYR A 143 2.00 -8.65 -2.55
CA TYR A 143 2.06 -9.00 -3.96
C TYR A 143 3.29 -9.87 -4.20
N GLN A 144 3.08 -10.99 -4.89
CA GLN A 144 4.12 -11.89 -5.33
C GLN A 144 4.28 -11.77 -6.84
N ASP A 145 5.36 -11.12 -7.28
CA ASP A 145 5.76 -11.04 -8.68
C ASP A 145 7.11 -11.74 -8.87
N ALA A 146 7.24 -12.58 -9.89
CA ALA A 146 8.45 -13.35 -10.21
C ALA A 146 9.11 -14.08 -9.01
N GLY A 147 8.34 -14.48 -7.99
CA GLY A 147 8.85 -15.12 -6.76
C GLY A 147 9.45 -14.18 -5.71
N VAL A 148 9.34 -12.86 -5.92
CA VAL A 148 9.69 -11.80 -4.98
C VAL A 148 8.46 -11.39 -4.17
N LEU A 149 8.64 -11.15 -2.87
CA LEU A 149 7.60 -10.62 -1.99
C LEU A 149 7.85 -9.14 -1.69
N TYR A 150 6.87 -8.31 -2.04
CA TYR A 150 6.85 -6.89 -1.71
C TYR A 150 6.06 -6.64 -0.43
N ASN A 151 6.52 -5.70 0.39
CA ASN A 151 5.75 -5.15 1.51
C ASN A 151 5.56 -3.65 1.28
N VAL A 152 4.32 -3.19 1.28
CA VAL A 152 4.00 -1.77 1.18
C VAL A 152 3.99 -1.21 2.60
N GLY A 153 4.70 -0.11 2.84
CA GLY A 153 4.58 0.66 4.07
C GLY A 153 3.44 1.67 3.94
N HIS A 154 2.75 1.98 5.03
CA HIS A 154 1.87 3.16 5.08
C HIS A 154 2.46 4.20 6.02
N VAL A 155 2.34 5.46 5.62
CA VAL A 155 2.64 6.60 6.50
C VAL A 155 1.46 7.56 6.49
N ASN A 156 1.29 8.27 7.58
CA ASN A 156 0.31 9.33 7.72
C ASN A 156 0.86 10.51 8.53
N ALA A 157 0.11 11.61 8.59
CA ALA A 157 0.54 12.84 9.24
C ALA A 157 0.00 12.90 10.67
N GLY A 158 0.89 12.81 11.66
CA GLY A 158 0.58 13.11 13.06
C GLY A 158 0.62 14.62 13.30
N ILE A 159 -0.39 15.14 13.99
CA ILE A 159 -0.50 16.55 14.36
C ILE A 159 -0.68 16.69 15.87
N GLU A 160 -0.11 17.75 16.44
CA GLU A 160 -0.37 18.16 17.83
C GLU A 160 -0.92 19.60 17.85
N PHE A 161 -2.09 19.78 18.46
CA PHE A 161 -2.79 21.06 18.54
C PHE A 161 -3.53 21.19 19.87
N ASN A 162 -3.28 22.29 20.61
CA ASN A 162 -3.86 22.55 21.94
C ASN A 162 -3.70 21.36 22.93
N GLY A 163 -2.54 20.71 22.93
CA GLY A 163 -2.25 19.53 23.77
C GLY A 163 -3.01 18.25 23.36
N ARG A 164 -3.75 18.28 22.24
CA ARG A 164 -4.45 17.12 21.66
C ARG A 164 -3.66 16.62 20.46
N ARG A 165 -3.45 15.31 20.40
CA ARG A 165 -2.90 14.64 19.22
C ARG A 165 -4.02 14.19 18.28
N GLY A 166 -3.74 14.26 16.99
CA GLY A 166 -4.58 13.75 15.93
C GLY A 166 -3.73 13.16 14.80
N THR A 167 -4.38 12.44 13.89
CA THR A 167 -3.75 11.87 12.70
C THR A 167 -4.59 12.25 11.50
N VAL A 168 -3.93 12.68 10.43
CA VAL A 168 -4.51 12.99 9.13
C VAL A 168 -4.00 11.95 8.13
N ASP A 169 -4.93 11.23 7.52
CA ASP A 169 -4.65 10.07 6.66
C ASP A 169 -5.54 10.12 5.42
N LEU A 170 -4.98 9.72 4.26
CA LEU A 170 -5.74 9.56 3.02
C LEU A 170 -6.51 8.24 2.97
N ASP A 171 -5.94 7.16 3.52
CA ASP A 171 -6.58 5.85 3.46
C ASP A 171 -7.50 5.66 4.68
N ARG A 172 -8.80 5.61 4.40
CA ARG A 172 -9.86 5.42 5.40
C ARG A 172 -10.01 3.97 5.85
N ASN A 173 -9.25 3.03 5.28
CA ASN A 173 -9.31 1.60 5.57
C ASN A 173 -8.06 1.09 6.32
N VAL A 174 -7.15 1.98 6.71
CA VAL A 174 -5.93 1.62 7.45
C VAL A 174 -6.28 0.90 8.74
N LEU A 175 -5.65 -0.26 8.92
CA LEU A 175 -5.72 -1.05 10.13
C LEU A 175 -4.53 -0.67 11.02
N TYR A 176 -4.82 -0.12 12.20
CA TYR A 176 -3.81 0.21 13.19
C TYR A 176 -3.54 -0.98 14.12
N ASP A 177 -2.26 -1.26 14.38
CA ASP A 177 -1.84 -2.21 15.42
C ASP A 177 -2.11 -1.66 16.83
N ARG A 178 -1.72 -2.42 17.86
CA ARG A 178 -1.90 -2.03 19.28
C ARG A 178 -1.07 -0.81 19.69
N ASP A 179 0.01 -0.50 18.98
CA ASP A 179 0.91 0.61 19.29
C ASP A 179 0.48 1.89 18.55
N GLY A 180 -0.26 1.75 17.45
CA GLY A 180 -0.75 2.84 16.63
C GLY A 180 0.33 3.47 15.72
N PRO A 181 0.03 4.62 15.08
CA PRO A 181 0.99 5.34 14.26
C PRO A 181 2.20 5.81 15.10
N ARG A 182 3.40 5.34 14.74
CA ARG A 182 4.65 5.68 15.45
C ARG A 182 5.32 6.86 14.76
N PRO A 183 5.53 8.02 15.42
CA PRO A 183 6.27 9.14 14.86
C PRO A 183 7.66 8.74 14.35
N ILE A 184 8.07 9.30 13.23
CA ILE A 184 9.41 9.09 12.64
C ILE A 184 10.10 10.42 12.33
N SER A 185 11.43 10.37 12.18
CA SER A 185 12.23 11.52 11.75
C SER A 185 12.01 11.85 10.27
N ASP A 186 12.27 13.10 9.90
CA ASP A 186 12.19 13.55 8.51
C ASP A 186 13.15 12.76 7.59
N ALA A 187 14.35 12.41 8.09
CA ALA A 187 15.29 11.56 7.38
C ALA A 187 14.70 10.15 7.10
N ARG A 188 13.97 9.57 8.06
CA ARG A 188 13.26 8.31 7.86
C ARG A 188 12.11 8.45 6.86
N ALA A 189 11.39 9.57 6.87
CA ALA A 189 10.32 9.83 5.90
C ALA A 189 10.86 9.99 4.47
N LEU A 190 12.00 10.67 4.32
CA LEU A 190 12.74 10.76 3.07
C LEU A 190 13.28 9.39 2.63
N ALA A 191 13.73 8.54 3.55
CA ALA A 191 14.13 7.18 3.22
C ALA A 191 12.98 6.36 2.59
N HIS A 192 11.75 6.48 3.10
CA HIS A 192 10.56 5.92 2.45
C HIS A 192 10.36 6.48 1.04
N PHE A 193 10.51 7.79 0.85
CA PHE A 193 10.35 8.45 -0.45
C PHE A 193 11.35 7.91 -1.48
N TYR A 194 12.64 7.94 -1.15
CA TYR A 194 13.68 7.43 -2.03
C TYR A 194 13.54 5.93 -2.31
N ASN A 195 13.08 5.14 -1.35
CA ASN A 195 12.81 3.71 -1.53
C ASN A 195 11.65 3.44 -2.48
N ASN A 196 10.54 4.17 -2.37
CA ASN A 196 9.39 3.98 -3.26
C ASN A 196 9.75 4.35 -4.70
N ARG A 197 10.44 5.50 -4.90
CA ARG A 197 10.99 5.89 -6.21
C ARG A 197 11.98 4.84 -6.74
N GLY A 198 12.80 4.23 -5.87
CA GLY A 198 13.67 3.11 -6.24
C GLY A 198 12.92 1.86 -6.72
N ALA A 199 11.76 1.56 -6.12
CA ALA A 199 10.88 0.48 -6.55
C ALA A 199 10.26 0.78 -7.93
N GLU A 200 9.75 1.98 -8.14
CA GLU A 200 9.21 2.44 -9.44
C GLU A 200 10.27 2.32 -10.56
N ARG A 201 11.52 2.71 -10.29
CA ARG A 201 12.64 2.54 -11.25
C ARG A 201 12.95 1.08 -11.52
N MET A 202 12.91 0.22 -10.49
CA MET A 202 13.13 -1.22 -10.62
C MET A 202 12.03 -1.90 -11.44
N GLU A 203 10.78 -1.47 -11.29
CA GLU A 203 9.65 -1.95 -12.10
C GLU A 203 9.75 -1.48 -13.55
N ALA A 204 10.21 -0.25 -13.79
CA ALA A 204 10.52 0.28 -15.12
C ALA A 204 11.77 -0.35 -15.79
N GLY A 205 12.49 -1.25 -15.11
CA GLY A 205 13.72 -1.88 -15.60
C GLY A 205 14.97 -0.98 -15.54
N ASP A 206 14.87 0.22 -14.97
CA ASP A 206 15.99 1.13 -14.73
C ASP A 206 16.80 0.67 -13.51
N VAL A 207 17.64 -0.35 -13.72
CA VAL A 207 18.49 -0.97 -12.69
C VAL A 207 19.47 0.04 -12.07
N ALA A 208 20.01 0.96 -12.88
CA ALA A 208 21.01 1.93 -12.44
C ALA A 208 20.35 3.02 -11.58
N GLY A 209 19.22 3.56 -12.03
CA GLY A 209 18.37 4.44 -11.25
C GLY A 209 17.89 3.77 -9.96
N ALA A 210 17.31 2.57 -10.02
CA ALA A 210 16.83 1.85 -8.84
C ALA A 210 17.92 1.76 -7.75
N ARG A 211 19.15 1.38 -8.12
CA ARG A 211 20.28 1.31 -7.19
C ARG A 211 20.66 2.68 -6.62
N ALA A 212 20.67 3.74 -7.43
CA ALA A 212 20.94 5.10 -6.96
C ALA A 212 19.86 5.61 -5.99
N TRP A 213 18.58 5.34 -6.27
CA TRP A 213 17.44 5.72 -5.44
C TRP A 213 17.40 4.94 -4.11
N TYR A 214 17.64 3.62 -4.11
CA TYR A 214 17.80 2.88 -2.85
C TYR A 214 19.05 3.32 -2.06
N GLY A 215 20.14 3.69 -2.76
CA GLY A 215 21.33 4.28 -2.15
C GLY A 215 21.03 5.61 -1.45
N ALA A 216 20.23 6.48 -2.09
CA ALA A 216 19.75 7.73 -1.46
C ALA A 216 18.88 7.44 -0.22
N ALA A 217 18.02 6.42 -0.26
CA ALA A 217 17.23 6.00 0.90
C ALA A 217 18.12 5.61 2.10
N LEU A 218 19.17 4.82 1.85
CA LEU A 218 20.14 4.42 2.89
C LEU A 218 21.07 5.56 3.32
N GLY A 219 21.27 6.57 2.46
CA GLY A 219 21.94 7.82 2.81
C GLY A 219 21.14 8.68 3.79
N GLN A 220 19.81 8.56 3.81
CA GLN A 220 18.95 9.21 4.81
C GLN A 220 18.78 8.36 6.09
N ALA A 221 18.59 7.04 5.93
CA ALA A 221 18.46 6.10 7.04
C ALA A 221 19.18 4.78 6.72
N SER A 222 20.40 4.62 7.22
CA SER A 222 21.22 3.42 7.00
C SER A 222 20.66 2.17 7.69
N ASP A 223 19.75 2.34 8.65
CA ASP A 223 19.00 1.31 9.35
C ASP A 223 17.62 1.04 8.72
N PHE A 224 17.45 1.26 7.42
CA PHE A 224 16.17 1.07 6.74
C PHE A 224 16.04 -0.32 6.08
N PRO A 225 15.36 -1.30 6.72
CA PRO A 225 15.31 -2.68 6.23
C PRO A 225 14.55 -2.82 4.91
N SER A 226 13.64 -1.90 4.57
CA SER A 226 12.90 -1.92 3.30
C SER A 226 13.82 -1.65 2.11
N ALA A 227 14.67 -0.61 2.20
CA ALA A 227 15.63 -0.30 1.13
C ALA A 227 16.70 -1.41 0.99
N LEU A 228 17.18 -1.99 2.10
CA LEU A 228 18.06 -3.15 2.08
C LEU A 228 17.38 -4.39 1.45
N ASN A 229 16.13 -4.68 1.82
CA ASN A 229 15.36 -5.74 1.17
C ASN A 229 15.25 -5.53 -0.34
N ASN A 230 14.95 -4.30 -0.76
CA ASN A 230 14.69 -3.96 -2.16
C ASN A 230 15.99 -3.92 -3.00
N LEU A 231 17.12 -3.54 -2.41
CA LEU A 231 18.45 -3.80 -3.00
C LEU A 231 18.73 -5.30 -3.11
N GLY A 232 18.43 -6.07 -2.07
CA GLY A 232 18.50 -7.53 -2.12
C GLY A 232 17.72 -8.13 -3.29
N VAL A 233 16.50 -7.63 -3.53
CA VAL A 233 15.64 -7.99 -4.67
C VAL A 233 16.27 -7.57 -6.00
N LEU A 234 16.74 -6.33 -6.12
CA LEU A 234 17.39 -5.83 -7.32
C LEU A 234 18.60 -6.70 -7.71
N GLU A 235 19.51 -6.95 -6.77
CA GLU A 235 20.69 -7.79 -7.00
C GLU A 235 20.32 -9.27 -7.25
N THR A 236 19.23 -9.77 -6.64
CA THR A 236 18.68 -11.11 -6.92
C THR A 236 18.20 -11.25 -8.37
N ARG A 237 17.61 -10.17 -8.93
CA ARG A 237 17.15 -10.08 -10.33
C ARG A 237 18.33 -9.90 -11.30
N GLN A 238 19.39 -9.19 -10.91
CA GLN A 238 20.60 -9.00 -11.71
C GLN A 238 21.58 -10.18 -11.68
N GLY A 239 21.33 -11.22 -10.87
CA GLY A 239 22.24 -12.37 -10.71
C GLY A 239 23.41 -12.12 -9.77
N ASN A 240 23.47 -10.97 -9.10
CA ASN A 240 24.49 -10.59 -8.12
C ASN A 240 24.20 -11.24 -6.75
N LEU A 241 24.12 -12.57 -6.72
CA LEU A 241 23.55 -13.34 -5.59
C LEU A 241 24.32 -13.15 -4.27
N ALA A 242 25.63 -12.84 -4.33
CA ALA A 242 26.43 -12.53 -3.16
C ALA A 242 26.03 -11.19 -2.50
N LEU A 243 25.87 -10.12 -3.29
CA LEU A 243 25.37 -8.82 -2.81
C LEU A 243 23.93 -8.94 -2.32
N ALA A 244 23.09 -9.69 -3.03
CA ALA A 244 21.73 -9.98 -2.61
C ALA A 244 21.68 -10.61 -1.21
N ARG A 245 22.52 -11.63 -0.97
CA ARG A 245 22.65 -12.28 0.34
C ARG A 245 23.07 -11.28 1.43
N GLN A 246 24.05 -10.43 1.16
CA GLN A 246 24.50 -9.42 2.11
C GLN A 246 23.37 -8.45 2.47
N HIS A 247 22.70 -7.86 1.48
CA HIS A 247 21.60 -6.92 1.71
C HIS A 247 20.43 -7.54 2.50
N TYR A 248 20.05 -8.79 2.21
CA TYR A 248 19.06 -9.50 3.01
C TYR A 248 19.54 -9.81 4.44
N ALA A 249 20.81 -10.15 4.62
CA ALA A 249 21.38 -10.39 5.95
C ALA A 249 21.40 -9.10 6.79
N ASP A 250 21.74 -7.96 6.20
CA ASP A 250 21.68 -6.65 6.87
C ASP A 250 20.24 -6.24 7.20
N ALA A 251 19.29 -6.43 6.28
CA ALA A 251 17.87 -6.20 6.55
C ALA A 251 17.35 -7.06 7.71
N LEU A 252 17.77 -8.33 7.79
CA LEU A 252 17.40 -9.27 8.86
C LEU A 252 18.18 -9.06 10.17
N ARG A 253 19.34 -8.40 10.13
CA ARG A 253 20.08 -7.96 11.32
C ARG A 253 19.37 -6.78 11.98
N ILE A 254 18.87 -5.83 11.19
CA ILE A 254 18.10 -4.67 11.67
C ILE A 254 16.69 -5.08 12.10
N ALA A 255 16.00 -5.89 11.30
CA ALA A 255 14.63 -6.32 11.54
C ALA A 255 14.48 -7.86 11.47
N PRO A 256 14.86 -8.61 12.52
CA PRO A 256 14.87 -10.07 12.52
C PRO A 256 13.51 -10.76 12.30
N ARG A 257 12.41 -10.02 12.38
CA ARG A 257 11.04 -10.47 12.13
C ARG A 257 10.41 -9.89 10.86
N ASN A 258 11.16 -9.14 10.03
CA ASN A 258 10.62 -8.59 8.77
C ASN A 258 10.20 -9.73 7.83
N PRO A 259 8.90 -9.88 7.48
CA PRO A 259 8.46 -11.05 6.74
C PRO A 259 8.81 -10.99 5.24
N ALA A 260 9.03 -9.81 4.65
CA ALA A 260 9.52 -9.68 3.27
C ALA A 260 10.98 -10.16 3.19
N SER A 261 11.85 -9.65 4.06
CA SER A 261 13.26 -10.05 4.10
C SER A 261 13.41 -11.53 4.42
N LEU A 262 12.62 -12.09 5.34
CA LEU A 262 12.62 -13.54 5.62
C LEU A 262 12.22 -14.37 4.39
N ALA A 263 11.18 -13.95 3.65
CA ALA A 263 10.74 -14.63 2.44
C ALA A 263 11.79 -14.55 1.33
N ASN A 264 12.22 -13.34 0.97
CA ASN A 264 13.14 -13.07 -0.12
C ASN A 264 14.52 -13.71 0.12
N ALA A 265 15.04 -13.64 1.36
CA ALA A 265 16.25 -14.36 1.75
C ALA A 265 16.10 -15.88 1.63
N SER A 266 14.98 -16.45 2.09
CA SER A 266 14.77 -17.90 1.98
C SER A 266 14.68 -18.37 0.52
N ASN A 267 14.07 -17.57 -0.36
CA ASN A 267 14.00 -17.87 -1.79
C ASN A 267 15.38 -17.79 -2.45
N LEU A 268 16.22 -16.81 -2.08
CA LEU A 268 17.61 -16.72 -2.52
C LEU A 268 18.42 -17.95 -2.07
N LEU A 269 18.29 -18.37 -0.81
CA LEU A 269 19.00 -19.53 -0.27
C LEU A 269 18.60 -20.84 -0.99
N LEU A 270 17.31 -21.01 -1.33
CA LEU A 270 16.86 -22.13 -2.16
C LEU A 270 17.51 -22.10 -3.57
N ARG A 271 17.59 -20.93 -4.21
CA ARG A 271 18.27 -20.77 -5.50
C ARG A 271 19.77 -21.09 -5.44
N LEU A 272 20.38 -20.98 -4.26
CA LEU A 272 21.78 -21.26 -4.00
C LEU A 272 22.01 -22.71 -3.46
N GLY A 273 20.95 -23.53 -3.37
CA GLY A 273 21.02 -24.91 -2.86
C GLY A 273 21.13 -25.04 -1.33
N GLU A 274 21.09 -23.93 -0.59
CA GLU A 274 21.27 -23.88 0.86
C GLU A 274 19.96 -24.19 1.63
N THR A 275 19.36 -25.33 1.29
CA THR A 275 18.02 -25.76 1.73
C THR A 275 17.85 -25.75 3.25
N SER A 276 18.87 -26.14 4.02
CA SER A 276 18.82 -26.19 5.49
C SER A 276 18.67 -24.79 6.12
N GLU A 277 19.33 -23.77 5.57
CA GLU A 277 19.22 -22.40 6.09
C GLU A 277 17.94 -21.72 5.57
N ALA A 278 17.56 -21.99 4.31
CA ALA A 278 16.26 -21.58 3.77
C ALA A 278 15.10 -22.08 4.66
N ALA A 279 15.14 -23.35 5.08
CA ALA A 279 14.13 -23.94 5.97
C ALA A 279 14.05 -23.23 7.34
N ARG A 280 15.19 -22.79 7.91
CA ARG A 280 15.21 -22.00 9.16
C ARG A 280 14.56 -20.63 8.98
N LEU A 281 14.84 -19.93 7.89
CA LEU A 281 14.19 -18.64 7.58
C LEU A 281 12.70 -18.81 7.31
N GLN A 282 12.29 -19.88 6.62
CA GLN A 282 10.88 -20.20 6.41
C GLN A 282 10.14 -20.58 7.71
N ALA A 283 10.80 -21.26 8.64
CA ALA A 283 10.23 -21.53 9.97
C ALA A 283 10.01 -20.22 10.76
N ARG A 284 10.99 -19.30 10.73
CA ARG A 284 10.86 -17.94 11.31
C ARG A 284 9.71 -17.17 10.66
N LEU A 285 9.63 -17.15 9.32
CA LEU A 285 8.55 -16.51 8.57
C LEU A 285 7.17 -17.06 8.95
N ARG A 286 7.07 -18.38 9.07
CA ARG A 286 5.84 -19.07 9.48
C ARG A 286 5.42 -18.67 10.89
N SER A 287 6.37 -18.59 11.84
CA SER A 287 6.14 -18.14 13.21
C SER A 287 5.66 -16.67 13.27
N VAL A 288 6.31 -15.77 12.52
CA VAL A 288 5.87 -14.36 12.39
C VAL A 288 4.44 -14.30 11.86
N ARG A 289 4.16 -14.93 10.72
CA ARG A 289 2.81 -14.98 10.11
C ARG A 289 1.74 -15.60 11.02
N GLN A 290 2.10 -16.58 11.83
CA GLN A 290 1.20 -17.25 12.78
C GLN A 290 0.88 -16.43 14.02
N SER A 291 1.73 -15.45 14.37
CA SER A 291 1.57 -14.54 15.50
C SER A 291 1.08 -13.14 15.10
N ASP A 292 1.03 -12.86 13.79
CA ASP A 292 0.53 -11.61 13.22
C ASP A 292 -1.00 -11.66 13.03
N PRO A 293 -1.81 -10.88 13.80
CA PRO A 293 -3.26 -10.82 13.66
C PRO A 293 -3.70 -10.40 12.24
N PHE A 294 -2.91 -9.55 11.61
CA PHE A 294 -3.23 -8.91 10.35
C PHE A 294 -2.99 -9.82 9.17
N PHE A 295 -1.92 -10.61 9.19
CA PHE A 295 -1.76 -11.72 8.26
C PHE A 295 -2.91 -12.74 8.38
N GLN A 296 -3.40 -13.05 9.58
CA GLN A 296 -4.58 -13.92 9.74
C GLN A 296 -5.84 -13.28 9.14
N TYR A 297 -6.04 -11.97 9.30
CA TYR A 297 -7.15 -11.26 8.65
C TYR A 297 -7.06 -11.28 7.11
N VAL A 298 -5.86 -11.17 6.54
CA VAL A 298 -5.63 -11.30 5.09
C VAL A 298 -5.96 -12.72 4.60
N LEU A 299 -5.52 -13.76 5.30
CA LEU A 299 -5.89 -15.15 4.97
C LEU A 299 -7.41 -15.38 5.03
N GLY A 300 -8.08 -14.84 6.04
CA GLY A 300 -9.55 -14.90 6.14
C GLY A 300 -10.23 -14.21 4.95
N THR A 301 -9.69 -13.09 4.50
CA THR A 301 -10.21 -12.33 3.36
C THR A 301 -9.97 -13.04 2.02
N GLN A 302 -8.86 -13.78 1.90
CA GLN A 302 -8.60 -14.64 0.73
C GLN A 302 -9.56 -15.84 0.69
N ALA A 303 -9.76 -16.52 1.82
CA ALA A 303 -10.73 -17.60 1.95
C ALA A 303 -12.16 -17.14 1.66
N GLU A 304 -12.56 -15.97 2.17
CA GLU A 304 -13.89 -15.40 1.91
C GLU A 304 -14.10 -15.10 0.42
N ARG A 305 -13.10 -14.53 -0.27
CA ARG A 305 -13.14 -14.30 -1.72
C ARG A 305 -13.20 -15.60 -2.53
N ALA A 306 -12.64 -16.68 -2.01
CA ALA A 306 -12.72 -18.02 -2.60
C ALA A 306 -14.04 -18.75 -2.28
N GLY A 307 -14.94 -18.15 -1.48
CA GLY A 307 -16.19 -18.77 -1.04
C GLY A 307 -16.05 -19.75 0.13
N ASP A 308 -14.84 -19.98 0.65
CA ASP A 308 -14.58 -20.87 1.78
C ASP A 308 -14.89 -20.15 3.11
N ALA A 309 -16.16 -20.25 3.51
CA ALA A 309 -16.66 -19.62 4.73
C ALA A 309 -16.04 -20.22 6.00
N ASP A 310 -15.72 -21.52 6.04
CA ASP A 310 -15.18 -22.18 7.23
C ASP A 310 -13.71 -21.85 7.47
N ALA A 311 -12.90 -21.77 6.41
CA ALA A 311 -11.54 -21.25 6.51
C ALA A 311 -11.56 -19.75 6.86
N ALA A 312 -12.45 -18.96 6.26
CA ALA A 312 -12.59 -17.53 6.59
C ALA A 312 -12.93 -17.32 8.09
N ILE A 313 -13.92 -18.05 8.62
CA ILE A 313 -14.27 -18.07 10.05
C ILE A 313 -13.05 -18.46 10.90
N THR A 314 -12.31 -19.49 10.50
CA THR A 314 -11.14 -20.00 11.24
C THR A 314 -10.03 -18.94 11.35
N TYR A 315 -9.70 -18.29 10.23
CA TYR A 315 -8.68 -17.25 10.17
C TYR A 315 -9.10 -15.97 10.89
N TYR A 316 -10.33 -15.48 10.68
CA TYR A 316 -10.83 -14.28 11.37
C TYR A 316 -10.94 -14.49 12.89
N ARG A 317 -11.37 -15.68 13.35
CA ARG A 317 -11.33 -16.02 14.79
C ARG A 317 -9.90 -16.08 15.34
N ARG A 318 -8.89 -16.41 14.52
CA ARG A 318 -7.47 -16.36 14.95
C ARG A 318 -6.94 -14.94 14.99
N ALA A 319 -7.31 -14.10 14.02
CA ALA A 319 -7.03 -12.67 14.04
C ALA A 319 -7.56 -12.02 15.34
N LEU A 320 -8.83 -12.29 15.69
CA LEU A 320 -9.45 -11.80 16.94
C LEU A 320 -8.80 -12.35 18.22
N ARG A 321 -8.27 -13.59 18.23
CA ARG A 321 -7.53 -14.10 19.40
C ARG A 321 -6.18 -13.40 19.61
N LEU A 322 -5.60 -12.85 18.55
CA LEU A 322 -4.32 -12.13 18.59
C LEU A 322 -4.54 -10.62 18.83
N TYR A 323 -5.62 -10.06 18.28
CA TYR A 323 -6.01 -8.65 18.39
C TYR A 323 -7.54 -8.51 18.25
N ASP A 324 -8.19 -8.19 19.36
CA ASP A 324 -9.63 -8.20 19.58
C ASP A 324 -10.31 -6.83 19.40
N SER A 325 -9.60 -5.71 19.56
CA SER A 325 -10.18 -4.37 19.44
C SER A 325 -10.36 -3.87 17.99
N ALA A 326 -9.96 -4.63 16.98
CA ALA A 326 -10.17 -4.28 15.58
C ALA A 326 -11.63 -4.53 15.13
N HIS A 327 -12.43 -3.46 15.06
CA HIS A 327 -13.83 -3.55 14.60
C HIS A 327 -13.96 -4.16 13.19
N GLN A 328 -12.95 -4.01 12.34
CA GLN A 328 -12.87 -4.60 11.00
C GLN A 328 -12.84 -6.13 11.05
N PHE A 329 -12.17 -6.73 12.05
CA PHE A 329 -12.08 -8.18 12.20
C PHE A 329 -13.44 -8.76 12.61
N HIS A 330 -14.12 -8.12 13.57
CA HIS A 330 -15.49 -8.46 13.94
C HIS A 330 -16.45 -8.33 12.75
N PHE A 331 -16.33 -7.24 11.97
CA PHE A 331 -17.16 -7.06 10.78
C PHE A 331 -16.90 -8.14 9.72
N ALA A 332 -15.65 -8.54 9.50
CA ALA A 332 -15.32 -9.59 8.53
C ALA A 332 -15.74 -10.99 9.00
N LEU A 333 -15.56 -11.30 10.29
CA LEU A 333 -16.10 -12.54 10.88
C LEU A 333 -17.63 -12.59 10.77
N ALA A 334 -18.32 -11.44 10.92
CA ALA A 334 -19.75 -11.36 10.68
C ALA A 334 -20.12 -11.72 9.23
N ARG A 335 -19.38 -11.23 8.21
CA ARG A 335 -19.60 -11.61 6.81
C ARG A 335 -19.39 -13.11 6.58
N ALA A 336 -18.30 -13.67 7.09
CA ALA A 336 -18.01 -15.10 6.97
C ALA A 336 -19.10 -15.97 7.63
N TYR A 337 -19.63 -15.55 8.78
CA TYR A 337 -20.79 -16.22 9.39
C TYR A 337 -22.06 -16.10 8.56
N LEU A 338 -22.31 -14.98 7.85
CA LEU A 338 -23.45 -14.87 6.93
C LEU A 338 -23.32 -15.83 5.75
N MET A 339 -22.13 -15.96 5.17
CA MET A 339 -21.86 -16.92 4.09
C MET A 339 -22.09 -18.37 4.53
N ALA A 340 -21.74 -18.70 5.77
CA ALA A 340 -22.02 -20.00 6.38
C ALA A 340 -23.48 -20.17 6.88
N GLY A 341 -24.37 -19.18 6.66
CA GLY A 341 -25.77 -19.20 7.15
C GLY A 341 -25.94 -19.04 8.67
N GLN A 342 -24.87 -18.74 9.41
CA GLN A 342 -24.82 -18.69 10.88
C GLN A 342 -25.28 -17.33 11.44
N LEU A 343 -26.53 -16.97 11.15
CA LEU A 343 -27.12 -15.65 11.40
C LEU A 343 -26.94 -15.08 12.81
N GLU A 344 -27.14 -15.88 13.86
CA GLU A 344 -27.01 -15.39 15.25
C GLU A 344 -25.58 -14.94 15.54
N ARG A 345 -24.59 -15.71 15.05
CA ARG A 345 -23.18 -15.40 15.22
C ARG A 345 -22.80 -14.17 14.40
N ALA A 346 -23.29 -14.05 13.17
CA ALA A 346 -23.11 -12.86 12.35
C ALA A 346 -23.66 -11.59 13.03
N ASN A 347 -24.87 -11.66 13.60
CA ASN A 347 -25.49 -10.55 14.32
C ASN A 347 -24.68 -10.14 15.56
N GLY A 348 -24.19 -11.11 16.34
CA GLY A 348 -23.35 -10.87 17.51
C GLY A 348 -22.00 -10.20 17.19
N GLU A 349 -21.31 -10.67 16.14
CA GLU A 349 -20.05 -10.05 15.72
C GLU A 349 -20.26 -8.68 15.06
N LEU A 350 -21.36 -8.46 14.34
CA LEU A 350 -21.70 -7.16 13.78
C LEU A 350 -22.01 -6.11 14.88
N ALA A 351 -22.67 -6.51 15.96
CA ALA A 351 -22.89 -5.65 17.13
C ALA A 351 -21.56 -5.30 17.84
N ARG A 352 -20.59 -6.22 17.90
CA ARG A 352 -19.24 -5.93 18.40
C ARG A 352 -18.48 -4.97 17.49
N ALA A 353 -18.59 -5.13 16.17
CA ALA A 353 -18.02 -4.19 15.21
C ALA A 353 -18.64 -2.78 15.35
N GLN A 354 -19.93 -2.69 15.67
CA GLN A 354 -20.58 -1.42 16.00
C GLN A 354 -20.05 -0.80 17.29
N ALA A 355 -19.95 -1.58 18.37
CA ALA A 355 -19.48 -1.12 19.68
C ALA A 355 -18.01 -0.64 19.67
N LEU A 356 -17.15 -1.30 18.89
CA LEU A 356 -15.75 -0.92 18.68
C LEU A 356 -15.56 0.15 17.58
N GLY A 357 -16.59 0.42 16.79
CA GLY A 357 -16.56 1.45 15.75
C GLY A 357 -16.71 2.85 16.35
N GLY A 358 -15.89 3.81 15.89
CA GLY A 358 -16.10 5.22 16.21
C GLY A 358 -17.44 5.74 15.69
N ALA A 359 -17.90 6.90 16.20
CA ALA A 359 -19.25 7.43 15.93
C ALA A 359 -19.65 7.46 14.43
N ALA A 360 -18.71 7.79 13.52
CA ALA A 360 -18.95 7.80 12.07
C ALA A 360 -19.23 6.41 11.45
N LEU A 361 -18.87 5.33 12.14
CA LEU A 361 -19.09 3.95 11.73
C LEU A 361 -20.33 3.32 12.38
N GLN A 362 -20.75 3.81 13.55
CA GLN A 362 -21.88 3.24 14.30
C GLN A 362 -23.18 3.23 13.49
N SER A 363 -23.50 4.32 12.77
CA SER A 363 -24.66 4.37 11.86
C SER A 363 -24.56 3.30 10.76
N ARG A 364 -23.40 3.19 10.10
CA ARG A 364 -23.16 2.23 9.01
C ARG A 364 -23.27 0.77 9.45
N TYR A 365 -23.03 0.48 10.73
CA TYR A 365 -23.22 -0.87 11.28
C TYR A 365 -24.67 -1.10 11.73
N GLN A 366 -25.37 -0.07 12.21
CA GLN A 366 -26.80 -0.15 12.52
C GLN A 366 -27.63 -0.51 11.28
N ASP A 367 -27.41 0.16 10.14
CA ASP A 367 -28.13 -0.11 8.88
C ASP A 367 -28.01 -1.59 8.44
N LYS A 368 -26.87 -2.20 8.73
CA LYS A 368 -26.58 -3.61 8.42
C LYS A 368 -27.26 -4.56 9.41
N LEU A 369 -27.27 -4.25 10.71
CA LEU A 369 -28.00 -5.00 11.72
C LEU A 369 -29.50 -5.04 11.40
N ASP A 370 -30.09 -3.87 11.12
CA ASP A 370 -31.51 -3.74 10.76
C ASP A 370 -31.86 -4.56 9.51
N SER A 371 -30.97 -4.58 8.52
CA SER A 371 -31.12 -5.37 7.30
C SER A 371 -31.11 -6.88 7.58
N LEU A 372 -30.21 -7.36 8.44
CA LEU A 372 -30.19 -8.77 8.87
C LEU A 372 -31.44 -9.15 9.67
N GLN A 373 -31.93 -8.26 10.54
CA GLN A 373 -33.17 -8.49 11.30
C GLN A 373 -34.42 -8.52 10.41
N ARG A 374 -34.47 -7.71 9.34
CA ARG A 374 -35.53 -7.78 8.32
C ARG A 374 -35.50 -9.12 7.58
N TRP A 375 -34.33 -9.55 7.12
CA TRP A 375 -34.15 -10.83 6.42
C TRP A 375 -34.55 -12.04 7.27
N ARG A 376 -34.13 -12.07 8.54
CA ARG A 376 -34.53 -13.10 9.52
C ARG A 376 -36.04 -13.20 9.69
N ARG A 377 -36.73 -12.07 9.83
CA ARG A 377 -38.20 -12.02 9.97
C ARG A 377 -38.89 -12.58 8.72
N GLN A 378 -38.41 -12.22 7.53
CA GLN A 378 -38.93 -12.75 6.26
C GLN A 378 -38.74 -14.27 6.14
N GLN A 379 -37.56 -14.80 6.51
CA GLN A 379 -37.33 -16.25 6.51
C GLN A 379 -38.20 -17.00 7.51
N ALA A 380 -38.43 -16.44 8.71
CA ALA A 380 -39.32 -17.04 9.70
C ALA A 380 -40.77 -17.09 9.19
N SER A 381 -41.30 -16.00 8.62
CA SER A 381 -42.65 -15.99 8.03
C SER A 381 -42.78 -16.96 6.86
N ALA A 382 -41.75 -17.10 6.01
CA ALA A 382 -41.76 -18.02 4.87
C ALA A 382 -41.69 -19.51 5.27
N ARG A 383 -41.27 -19.82 6.50
CA ARG A 383 -41.29 -21.19 7.07
C ARG A 383 -42.57 -21.53 7.82
N LEU A 384 -43.33 -20.53 8.27
CA LEU A 384 -44.61 -20.71 8.98
C LEU A 384 -45.83 -20.70 8.03
N GLY A 385 -45.65 -20.25 6.78
CA GLY A 385 -46.66 -20.29 5.72
C GLY A 385 -46.50 -21.46 4.73
N ARG A 386 -45.77 -22.51 5.13
CA ARG A 386 -45.64 -23.80 4.41
C ARG A 386 -45.99 -24.93 5.37
#